data_AF-A0A661X5B6-F1
#
_entry.id   AF-A0A661X5B6-F1
#
_cell.length_a   1.000
_cell.length_b   1.000
_cell.length_c   1.000
_cell.angle_alpha   90.00
_cell.angle_beta   90.00
_cell.angle_gamma   90.00
#
_symmetry.space_group_name_H-M   'P 1'
#
loop_
_entity.id
_entity.type
_entity.pdbx_description
1 polymer ?
#
loop_
_entity_poly.entity_id
_entity_poly.type
_entity_poly.pdbx_seq_one_letter_code
_entity_poly.pdbx_strand_id
1 'polypeptide(L)'
;MKSAFTILFAFISLTALMAKPYFQQEVHYKIDVTLHPKTNTYSGSEQVTYINHSPDTLTFIWFHLYPNAYRNTKTPFARQMEKQCKSSFYFSKKEDRGFLDLQSVRVDNQPVKYYARGDSIDEVKILLPRPLTPGDSVVLHFEFLGKFPIVFSRMGHWGKYHYAATQWYPKVVVYDKFGW
;
A
#
# COMPACT_ATOMS: atom_id res chain seq x y z
N MET A 1 44.05 5.82 33.67
CA MET A 1 43.93 5.53 32.22
C MET A 1 43.25 4.19 31.90
N LYS A 2 43.34 3.16 32.74
CA LYS A 2 42.64 1.87 32.51
C LYS A 2 41.12 1.91 32.74
N SER A 3 40.62 2.85 33.55
CA SER A 3 39.19 3.00 33.87
C SER A 3 38.34 3.62 32.75
N ALA A 4 38.92 4.49 31.92
CA ALA A 4 38.20 5.15 30.82
C ALA A 4 37.86 4.17 29.67
N PHE A 5 38.69 3.13 29.47
CA PHE A 5 38.49 2.12 28.43
C PHE A 5 37.35 1.15 28.78
N THR A 6 37.18 0.83 30.07
CA THR A 6 36.09 -0.03 30.56
C THR A 6 34.72 0.66 30.47
N ILE A 7 34.68 1.97 30.72
CA ILE A 7 33.45 2.78 30.61
C ILE A 7 33.01 2.89 29.13
N LEU A 8 33.95 3.03 28.21
CA LEU A 8 33.65 3.09 26.77
C LEU A 8 33.10 1.76 26.23
N PHE A 9 33.65 0.62 26.69
CA PHE A 9 33.16 -0.71 26.29
C PHE A 9 31.75 -1.01 26.82
N ALA A 10 31.46 -0.62 28.06
CA ALA A 10 30.12 -0.75 28.65
C ALA A 10 29.07 0.11 27.93
N PHE A 11 29.46 1.29 27.44
CA PHE A 11 28.57 2.18 26.68
C PHE A 11 28.24 1.65 25.28
N ILE A 12 29.19 1.00 24.59
CA ILE A 12 28.98 0.39 23.27
C ILE A 12 28.07 -0.85 23.36
N SER A 13 28.16 -1.64 24.43
CA SER A 13 27.24 -2.76 24.66
C SER A 13 25.80 -2.33 24.96
N LEU A 14 25.59 -1.14 25.54
CA LEU A 14 24.25 -0.67 25.91
C LEU A 14 23.47 -0.13 24.70
N THR A 15 24.16 0.46 23.70
CA THR A 15 23.51 0.94 22.46
C THR A 15 23.06 -0.20 21.55
N ALA A 16 23.77 -1.33 21.54
CA ALA A 16 23.39 -2.53 20.78
C ALA A 16 22.10 -3.19 21.31
N LEU A 17 21.82 -3.11 22.62
CA LEU A 17 20.59 -3.64 23.22
C LEU A 17 19.33 -2.81 22.92
N MET A 18 19.50 -1.55 22.54
CA MET A 18 18.38 -0.64 22.22
C MET A 18 17.94 -0.72 20.75
N ALA A 19 18.70 -1.41 19.89
CA ALA A 19 18.34 -1.58 18.50
C ALA A 19 17.27 -2.67 18.37
N LYS A 20 16.06 -2.29 17.91
CA LYS A 20 15.05 -3.29 17.53
C LYS A 20 15.63 -4.25 16.49
N PRO A 21 15.46 -5.57 16.65
CA PRO A 21 15.95 -6.53 15.67
C PRO A 21 15.34 -6.25 14.30
N TYR A 22 16.16 -6.36 13.26
CA TYR A 22 15.70 -6.25 11.89
C TYR A 22 14.80 -7.43 11.55
N PHE A 23 13.69 -7.15 10.87
CA PHE A 23 12.81 -8.15 10.28
C PHE A 23 12.32 -7.63 8.92
N GLN A 24 11.88 -8.56 8.08
CA GLN A 24 11.21 -8.26 6.82
C GLN A 24 9.98 -9.15 6.68
N GLN A 25 8.84 -8.52 6.39
CA GLN A 25 7.61 -9.24 6.14
C GLN A 25 7.69 -10.05 4.84
N GLU A 26 7.07 -11.21 4.84
CA GLU A 26 6.95 -12.05 3.66
C GLU A 26 5.52 -11.99 3.13
N VAL A 27 5.38 -11.66 1.85
CA VAL A 27 4.07 -11.43 1.23
C VAL A 27 4.04 -12.07 -0.16
N HIS A 28 3.13 -13.02 -0.33
CA HIS A 28 2.89 -13.70 -1.60
C HIS A 28 1.63 -13.16 -2.25
N TYR A 29 1.73 -12.84 -3.53
CA TYR A 29 0.61 -12.35 -4.32
C TYR A 29 0.25 -13.35 -5.41
N LYS A 30 -1.05 -13.62 -5.55
CA LYS A 30 -1.64 -14.24 -6.73
C LYS A 30 -2.71 -13.29 -7.24
N ILE A 31 -2.54 -12.80 -8.47
CA ILE A 31 -3.41 -11.79 -9.05
C ILE A 31 -3.89 -12.27 -10.41
N ASP A 32 -5.21 -12.38 -10.56
CA ASP A 32 -5.89 -12.64 -11.82
C ASP A 32 -6.55 -11.34 -12.28
N VAL A 33 -6.21 -10.84 -13.47
CA VAL A 33 -6.66 -9.53 -13.94
C VAL A 33 -7.12 -9.58 -15.39
N THR A 34 -8.18 -8.83 -15.69
CA THR A 34 -8.69 -8.60 -17.05
C THR A 34 -8.68 -7.11 -17.36
N LEU A 35 -8.00 -6.73 -18.44
CA LEU A 35 -8.03 -5.37 -18.98
C LEU A 35 -9.25 -5.18 -19.90
N HIS A 36 -9.90 -4.03 -19.78
CA HIS A 36 -11.03 -3.60 -20.60
C HIS A 36 -10.66 -2.35 -21.41
N PRO A 37 -10.06 -2.49 -22.62
CA PRO A 37 -9.45 -1.37 -23.32
C PRO A 37 -10.45 -0.31 -23.80
N LYS A 38 -11.70 -0.70 -24.08
CA LYS A 38 -12.76 0.23 -24.52
C LYS A 38 -13.07 1.30 -23.48
N THR A 39 -12.87 0.97 -22.20
CA THR A 39 -13.19 1.84 -21.06
C THR A 39 -11.95 2.28 -20.28
N ASN A 40 -10.76 1.82 -20.68
CA ASN A 40 -9.50 1.98 -19.94
C ASN A 40 -9.59 1.51 -18.48
N THR A 41 -10.44 0.52 -18.22
CA THR A 41 -10.63 -0.09 -16.89
C THR A 41 -10.03 -1.48 -16.84
N TYR A 42 -9.89 -2.03 -15.64
CA TYR A 42 -9.49 -3.40 -15.40
C TYR A 42 -10.23 -3.94 -14.19
N SER A 43 -10.59 -5.22 -14.23
CA SER A 43 -11.15 -5.95 -13.09
C SER A 43 -10.14 -6.98 -12.63
N GLY A 44 -9.95 -7.11 -11.32
CA GLY A 44 -8.99 -8.06 -10.76
C GLY A 44 -9.49 -8.74 -9.51
N SER A 45 -9.05 -9.99 -9.35
CA SER A 45 -9.10 -10.76 -8.11
C SER A 45 -7.67 -10.93 -7.63
N GLU A 46 -7.44 -10.64 -6.35
CA GLU A 46 -6.13 -10.76 -5.73
C GLU A 46 -6.24 -11.57 -4.44
N GLN A 47 -5.33 -12.53 -4.29
CA GLN A 47 -5.07 -13.22 -3.04
C GLN A 47 -3.69 -12.83 -2.53
N VAL A 48 -3.63 -12.34 -1.29
CA VAL A 48 -2.40 -11.97 -0.59
C VAL A 48 -2.23 -12.90 0.60
N THR A 49 -1.15 -13.69 0.60
CA THR A 49 -0.74 -14.44 1.80
C THR A 49 0.33 -13.63 2.52
N TYR A 50 0.01 -13.15 3.71
CA TYR A 50 0.90 -12.33 4.52
C TYR A 50 1.42 -13.15 5.70
N ILE A 51 2.73 -13.24 5.87
CA ILE A 51 3.39 -13.95 6.98
C ILE A 51 4.05 -12.90 7.87
N ASN A 52 3.69 -12.88 9.15
CA ASN A 52 4.17 -11.88 10.09
C ASN A 52 5.54 -12.27 10.67
N HIS A 53 6.60 -11.69 10.15
CA HIS A 53 7.96 -11.84 10.69
C HIS A 53 8.34 -10.78 11.73
N SER A 54 7.43 -9.86 12.06
CA SER A 54 7.69 -8.89 13.12
C SER A 54 7.61 -9.52 14.51
N PRO A 55 8.26 -8.94 15.54
CA PRO A 55 8.05 -9.35 16.92
C PRO A 55 6.69 -8.93 17.48
N ASP A 56 5.90 -8.17 16.73
CA ASP A 56 4.64 -7.61 17.17
C ASP A 56 3.46 -8.49 16.75
N THR A 57 2.40 -8.50 17.56
CA THR A 57 1.11 -9.07 17.15
C THR A 57 0.32 -8.02 16.38
N LEU A 58 -0.01 -8.29 15.12
CA LEU A 58 -0.73 -7.36 14.25
C LEU A 58 -2.25 -7.60 14.36
N THR A 59 -3.03 -6.53 14.44
CA THR A 59 -4.51 -6.60 14.46
C THR A 59 -5.14 -6.02 13.19
N PHE A 60 -4.32 -5.45 12.31
CA PHE A 60 -4.71 -4.89 11.03
C PHE A 60 -3.51 -4.88 10.09
N ILE A 61 -3.76 -4.73 8.79
CA ILE A 61 -2.74 -4.54 7.76
C ILE A 61 -3.13 -3.32 6.91
N TRP A 62 -2.18 -2.45 6.62
CA TRP A 62 -2.39 -1.33 5.70
C TRP A 62 -2.10 -1.74 4.25
N PHE A 63 -2.91 -1.23 3.33
CA PHE A 63 -2.73 -1.37 1.90
C PHE A 63 -2.74 0.00 1.22
N HIS A 64 -1.83 0.21 0.29
CA HIS A 64 -1.89 1.29 -0.69
C HIS A 64 -2.87 0.92 -1.80
N LEU A 65 -3.74 1.88 -2.14
CA LEU A 65 -4.57 1.89 -3.34
C LEU A 65 -4.09 3.02 -4.26
N TYR A 66 -2.83 2.94 -4.71
CA TYR A 66 -2.17 4.02 -5.47
C TYR A 66 -2.98 4.61 -6.64
N PRO A 67 -3.80 3.85 -7.40
CA PRO A 67 -4.66 4.44 -8.43
C PRO A 67 -5.59 5.55 -7.90
N ASN A 68 -5.98 5.50 -6.62
CA ASN A 68 -6.82 6.52 -5.99
C ASN A 68 -6.11 7.86 -5.80
N ALA A 69 -4.78 7.91 -5.91
CA ALA A 69 -4.04 9.18 -5.96
C ALA A 69 -4.49 10.06 -7.14
N TYR A 70 -5.01 9.46 -8.21
CA TYR A 70 -5.52 10.17 -9.40
C TYR A 70 -7.02 10.45 -9.33
N ARG A 71 -7.74 10.04 -8.27
CA ARG A 71 -9.22 10.08 -8.24
C ARG A 71 -9.77 11.51 -8.21
N ASN A 72 -9.15 12.40 -7.45
CA ASN A 72 -9.61 13.78 -7.28
C ASN A 72 -8.47 14.75 -6.93
N THR A 73 -8.78 16.04 -6.89
CA THR A 73 -7.81 17.12 -6.62
C THR A 73 -7.44 17.28 -5.14
N LYS A 74 -7.98 16.45 -4.24
CA LYS A 74 -7.73 16.49 -2.79
C LYS A 74 -6.79 15.39 -2.32
N THR A 75 -6.23 14.58 -3.21
CA THR A 75 -5.27 13.53 -2.83
C THR A 75 -3.90 14.12 -2.49
N PRO A 76 -3.05 13.39 -1.74
CA PRO A 76 -1.66 13.82 -1.52
C PRO A 76 -0.92 14.12 -2.83
N PHE A 77 -1.08 13.28 -3.85
CA PHE A 77 -0.53 13.48 -5.18
C PHE A 77 -1.00 14.81 -5.81
N ALA A 78 -2.30 15.08 -5.79
CA ALA A 78 -2.85 16.30 -6.37
C ALA A 78 -2.31 17.57 -5.70
N ARG A 79 -2.28 17.58 -4.36
CA ARG A 79 -1.69 18.69 -3.58
C ARG A 79 -0.20 18.87 -3.87
N GLN A 80 0.53 17.78 -4.06
CA GLN A 80 1.95 17.86 -4.42
C GLN A 80 2.15 18.46 -5.82
N MET A 81 1.34 18.06 -6.80
CA MET A 81 1.39 18.62 -8.16
C MET A 81 1.11 20.12 -8.17
N GLU A 82 0.11 20.56 -7.40
CA GLU A 82 -0.20 21.98 -7.21
C GLU A 82 0.96 22.75 -6.58
N LYS A 83 1.58 22.22 -5.51
CA LYS A 83 2.79 22.80 -4.88
C LYS A 83 3.98 22.89 -5.84
N GLN A 84 4.04 22.01 -6.85
CA GLN A 84 5.05 22.03 -7.91
C GLN A 84 4.65 22.90 -9.11
N CYS A 85 3.58 23.69 -9.01
CA CYS A 85 3.03 24.51 -10.09
C CYS A 85 2.66 23.71 -11.36
N LYS A 86 2.34 22.42 -11.23
CA LYS A 86 1.91 21.54 -12.32
C LYS A 86 0.38 21.45 -12.35
N SER A 87 -0.22 22.22 -13.22
CA SER A 87 -1.68 22.38 -13.27
C SER A 87 -2.43 21.33 -14.12
N SER A 88 -1.72 20.50 -14.89
CA SER A 88 -2.33 19.54 -15.82
C SER A 88 -3.30 18.56 -15.14
N PHE A 89 -2.97 18.07 -13.95
CA PHE A 89 -3.87 17.23 -13.18
C PHE A 89 -5.05 18.00 -12.59
N TYR A 90 -4.82 19.23 -12.11
CA TYR A 90 -5.87 20.06 -11.51
C TYR A 90 -6.99 20.36 -12.52
N PHE A 91 -6.62 20.76 -13.74
CA PHE A 91 -7.55 21.05 -14.83
C PHE A 91 -8.01 19.83 -15.64
N SER A 92 -7.53 18.62 -15.28
CA SER A 92 -8.00 17.39 -15.92
C SER A 92 -9.49 17.17 -15.66
N LYS A 93 -10.15 16.64 -16.67
CA LYS A 93 -11.54 16.23 -16.56
C LYS A 93 -11.64 14.87 -15.80
N LYS A 94 -12.84 14.45 -15.37
CA LYS A 94 -13.05 13.29 -14.47
C LYS A 94 -12.84 11.92 -15.15
N GLU A 95 -13.29 11.79 -16.37
CA GLU A 95 -12.99 10.73 -17.33
C GLU A 95 -11.50 10.56 -17.69
N ASP A 96 -10.65 11.58 -17.56
CA ASP A 96 -9.18 11.47 -17.71
C ASP A 96 -8.48 10.94 -16.45
N ARG A 97 -9.22 10.83 -15.34
CA ARG A 97 -8.70 10.40 -14.04
C ARG A 97 -8.79 8.90 -13.83
N GLY A 98 -7.97 8.43 -12.89
CA GLY A 98 -7.80 7.04 -12.53
C GLY A 98 -8.31 6.77 -11.12
N PHE A 99 -8.54 5.49 -10.84
CA PHE A 99 -9.00 5.04 -9.54
C PHE A 99 -8.83 3.53 -9.37
N LEU A 100 -9.02 3.05 -8.14
CA LEU A 100 -9.25 1.66 -7.80
C LEU A 100 -10.33 1.58 -6.72
N ASP A 101 -11.43 0.93 -7.05
CA ASP A 101 -12.55 0.63 -6.16
C ASP A 101 -12.47 -0.82 -5.70
N LEU A 102 -12.42 -1.04 -4.39
CA LEU A 102 -12.55 -2.37 -3.80
C LEU A 102 -14.04 -2.77 -3.81
N GLN A 103 -14.35 -3.83 -4.54
CA GLN A 103 -15.70 -4.41 -4.62
C GLN A 103 -15.96 -5.40 -3.48
N SER A 104 -14.92 -6.13 -3.07
CA SER A 104 -14.98 -7.07 -1.95
C SER A 104 -13.63 -7.15 -1.24
N VAL A 105 -13.66 -7.26 0.09
CA VAL A 105 -12.48 -7.54 0.91
C VAL A 105 -12.81 -8.64 1.89
N ARG A 106 -12.03 -9.72 1.87
CA ARG A 106 -12.17 -10.84 2.80
C ARG A 106 -10.84 -11.18 3.43
N VAL A 107 -10.87 -11.66 4.68
CA VAL A 107 -9.70 -12.16 5.41
C VAL A 107 -10.07 -13.54 5.94
N ASP A 108 -9.25 -14.55 5.62
CA ASP A 108 -9.54 -15.96 5.92
C ASP A 108 -10.98 -16.35 5.50
N ASN A 109 -11.37 -15.94 4.27
CA ASN A 109 -12.71 -16.07 3.67
C ASN A 109 -13.86 -15.30 4.34
N GLN A 110 -13.64 -14.55 5.41
CA GLN A 110 -14.66 -13.75 6.08
C GLN A 110 -14.68 -12.31 5.54
N PRO A 111 -15.86 -11.73 5.19
CA PRO A 111 -15.96 -10.33 4.85
C PRO A 111 -15.51 -9.44 6.01
N VAL A 112 -14.66 -8.45 5.72
CA VAL A 112 -14.15 -7.52 6.74
C VAL A 112 -14.44 -6.08 6.39
N LYS A 113 -14.48 -5.22 7.42
CA LYS A 113 -14.49 -3.77 7.23
C LYS A 113 -13.07 -3.26 6.99
N TYR A 114 -12.99 -2.19 6.22
CA TYR A 114 -11.76 -1.43 6.03
C TYR A 114 -12.02 0.07 6.13
N TYR A 115 -10.97 0.84 6.41
CA TYR A 115 -11.07 2.27 6.67
C TYR A 115 -9.99 3.03 5.93
N ALA A 116 -10.34 4.12 5.25
CA ALA A 116 -9.37 5.01 4.65
C ALA A 116 -8.51 5.72 5.71
N ARG A 117 -7.28 6.12 5.37
CA ARG A 117 -6.39 6.87 6.28
C ARG A 117 -6.78 8.34 6.32
N GLY A 118 -7.68 8.70 7.25
CA GLY A 118 -8.21 10.06 7.32
C GLY A 118 -8.88 10.44 6.01
N ASP A 119 -8.47 11.57 5.41
CA ASP A 119 -8.97 12.01 4.09
C ASP A 119 -8.25 11.34 2.91
N SER A 120 -7.22 10.52 3.18
CA SER A 120 -6.43 9.83 2.15
C SER A 120 -7.10 8.53 1.74
N ILE A 121 -7.69 8.54 0.54
CA ILE A 121 -8.40 7.41 -0.08
C ILE A 121 -7.47 6.42 -0.81
N ASP A 122 -6.17 6.70 -0.83
CA ASP A 122 -5.12 5.89 -1.43
C ASP A 122 -4.38 5.00 -0.42
N GLU A 123 -4.82 4.98 0.85
CA GLU A 123 -4.37 4.03 1.87
C GLU A 123 -5.58 3.52 2.67
N VAL A 124 -5.68 2.20 2.85
CA VAL A 124 -6.77 1.56 3.58
C VAL A 124 -6.25 0.60 4.65
N LYS A 125 -6.87 0.66 5.83
CA LYS A 125 -6.62 -0.22 6.98
C LYS A 125 -7.60 -1.37 6.93
N ILE A 126 -7.11 -2.58 6.73
CA ILE A 126 -7.90 -3.82 6.76
C ILE A 126 -7.83 -4.39 8.17
N LEU A 127 -8.97 -4.53 8.87
CA LEU A 127 -8.99 -5.15 10.19
C LEU A 127 -8.89 -6.69 10.06
N LEU A 128 -8.05 -7.30 10.88
CA LEU A 128 -7.96 -8.76 10.93
C LEU A 128 -9.02 -9.31 11.89
N PRO A 129 -9.73 -10.39 11.53
CA PRO A 129 -10.73 -11.01 12.40
C PRO A 129 -10.11 -11.68 13.63
N ARG A 130 -8.82 -12.02 13.55
CA ARG A 130 -8.01 -12.56 14.63
C ARG A 130 -6.65 -11.85 14.67
N PRO A 131 -6.05 -11.65 15.86
CA PRO A 131 -4.68 -11.16 15.95
C PRO A 131 -3.70 -12.10 15.21
N LEU A 132 -2.75 -11.52 14.49
CA LEU A 132 -1.73 -12.22 13.74
C LEU A 132 -0.41 -12.16 14.52
N THR A 133 -0.10 -13.24 15.23
CA THR A 133 1.10 -13.33 16.08
C THR A 133 2.38 -13.46 15.25
N PRO A 134 3.56 -13.21 15.84
CA PRO A 134 4.84 -13.48 15.17
C PRO A 134 4.92 -14.92 14.64
N GLY A 135 5.39 -15.08 13.41
CA GLY A 135 5.52 -16.34 12.68
C GLY A 135 4.23 -16.87 12.04
N ASP A 136 3.06 -16.29 12.36
CA ASP A 136 1.78 -16.72 11.81
C ASP A 136 1.47 -16.06 10.46
N SER A 137 0.48 -16.60 9.73
CA SER A 137 0.06 -16.12 8.42
C SER A 137 -1.45 -15.86 8.34
N VAL A 138 -1.83 -15.01 7.38
CA VAL A 138 -3.23 -14.71 7.06
C VAL A 138 -3.41 -14.58 5.55
N VAL A 139 -4.59 -14.96 5.05
CA VAL A 139 -4.93 -14.80 3.62
C VAL A 139 -5.96 -13.69 3.46
N LEU A 140 -5.61 -12.67 2.68
CA LEU A 140 -6.51 -11.60 2.28
C LEU A 140 -6.95 -11.80 0.83
N HIS A 141 -8.21 -11.55 0.54
CA HIS A 141 -8.77 -11.58 -0.79
C HIS A 141 -9.40 -10.23 -1.14
N PHE A 142 -9.08 -9.73 -2.33
CA PHE A 142 -9.62 -8.49 -2.88
C PHE A 142 -10.27 -8.78 -4.23
N GLU A 143 -11.48 -8.26 -4.42
CA GLU A 143 -12.06 -8.06 -5.76
C GLU A 143 -12.08 -6.55 -6.02
N PHE A 144 -11.58 -6.10 -7.16
CA PHE A 144 -11.47 -4.68 -7.45
C PHE A 144 -11.73 -4.32 -8.91
N LEU A 145 -12.21 -3.09 -9.09
CA LEU A 145 -12.33 -2.41 -10.38
C LEU A 145 -11.40 -1.20 -10.37
N GLY A 146 -10.45 -1.17 -11.30
CA GLY A 146 -9.58 -0.02 -11.48
C GLY A 146 -9.76 0.64 -12.84
N LYS A 147 -9.29 1.89 -12.92
CA LYS A 147 -9.25 2.69 -14.13
C LYS A 147 -7.89 3.34 -14.29
N PHE A 148 -7.31 3.21 -15.47
CA PHE A 148 -6.11 3.95 -15.84
C PHE A 148 -6.47 5.41 -16.10
N PRO A 149 -5.76 6.39 -15.50
CA PRO A 149 -5.84 7.78 -15.92
C PRO A 149 -5.13 7.96 -17.27
N ILE A 150 -5.24 9.14 -17.87
CA ILE A 150 -4.17 9.58 -18.78
C ILE A 150 -2.85 9.71 -18.00
N VAL A 151 -1.73 9.72 -18.71
CA VAL A 151 -0.41 9.77 -18.06
C VAL A 151 -0.18 11.13 -17.39
N PHE A 152 -0.31 11.17 -16.05
CA PHE A 152 0.13 12.31 -15.21
C PHE A 152 1.47 12.04 -14.51
N SER A 153 1.81 10.76 -14.34
CA SER A 153 2.99 10.27 -13.65
C SER A 153 3.34 8.88 -14.20
N ARG A 154 3.75 7.92 -13.35
CA ARG A 154 4.21 6.58 -13.77
C ARG A 154 3.09 5.63 -14.23
N MET A 155 1.84 5.93 -13.89
CA MET A 155 0.68 5.13 -14.29
C MET A 155 -0.21 5.92 -15.26
N GLY A 156 -0.72 5.25 -16.29
CA GLY A 156 -1.75 5.81 -17.16
C GLY A 156 -1.85 5.14 -18.52
N HIS A 157 -2.66 5.70 -19.40
CA HIS A 157 -2.83 5.25 -20.78
C HIS A 157 -2.62 6.39 -21.79
N TRP A 158 -2.28 6.02 -23.02
CA TRP A 158 -2.22 6.94 -24.16
C TRP A 158 -2.52 6.20 -25.47
N GLY A 159 -2.90 6.95 -26.50
CA GLY A 159 -3.34 6.36 -27.76
C GLY A 159 -4.50 5.38 -27.54
N LYS A 160 -4.57 4.34 -28.38
CA LYS A 160 -5.70 3.39 -28.37
C LYS A 160 -5.51 2.23 -27.39
N TYR A 161 -4.29 1.72 -27.24
CA TYR A 161 -4.01 0.48 -26.51
C TYR A 161 -2.68 0.50 -25.75
N HIS A 162 -2.13 1.68 -25.42
CA HIS A 162 -0.89 1.77 -24.66
C HIS A 162 -1.17 2.10 -23.20
N TYR A 163 -0.55 1.32 -22.31
CA TYR A 163 -0.74 1.41 -20.87
C TYR A 163 0.60 1.33 -20.15
N ALA A 164 0.80 2.21 -19.18
CA ALA A 164 1.82 2.11 -18.15
C ALA A 164 1.13 1.64 -16.86
N ALA A 165 1.32 0.37 -16.52
CA ALA A 165 0.68 -0.28 -15.38
C ALA A 165 1.66 -0.40 -14.19
N THR A 166 1.96 0.73 -13.54
CA THR A 166 2.72 0.73 -12.28
C THR A 166 1.76 0.77 -11.10
N GLN A 167 1.96 -0.09 -10.09
CA GLN A 167 1.24 -0.02 -8.82
C GLN A 167 -0.30 -0.01 -8.96
N TRP A 168 -0.84 -0.83 -9.86
CA TRP A 168 -2.24 -0.83 -10.27
C TRP A 168 -3.16 -1.71 -9.41
N TYR A 169 -2.64 -2.34 -8.35
CA TYR A 169 -3.35 -3.30 -7.51
C TYR A 169 -3.24 -2.89 -6.03
N PRO A 170 -4.09 -3.42 -5.12
CA PRO A 170 -3.94 -3.22 -3.69
C PRO A 170 -2.59 -3.74 -3.20
N LYS A 171 -1.72 -2.86 -2.74
CA LYS A 171 -0.35 -3.25 -2.33
C LYS A 171 -0.15 -3.07 -0.85
N VAL A 172 0.29 -4.11 -0.15
CA VAL A 172 0.65 -4.04 1.28
C VAL A 172 1.63 -2.88 1.54
N VAL A 173 1.34 -2.08 2.56
CA VAL A 173 2.23 -1.04 3.09
C VAL A 173 3.37 -1.73 3.86
N VAL A 174 4.56 -1.15 3.80
CA VAL A 174 5.71 -1.69 4.56
C VAL A 174 5.41 -1.63 6.06
N TYR A 175 5.62 -2.74 6.75
CA TYR A 175 5.72 -2.76 8.21
C TYR A 175 7.16 -3.06 8.59
N ASP A 176 7.81 -2.14 9.28
CA ASP A 176 9.20 -2.29 9.73
C ASP A 176 9.37 -1.96 11.22
N LYS A 177 10.61 -1.82 11.69
CA LYS A 177 10.92 -1.52 13.10
C LYS A 177 10.26 -0.23 13.64
N PHE A 178 9.87 0.70 12.76
CA PHE A 178 9.16 1.94 13.08
C PHE A 178 7.64 1.80 12.99
N GLY A 179 7.13 0.65 12.57
CA GLY A 179 5.70 0.37 12.38
C GLY A 179 5.28 0.47 10.92
N TRP A 180 4.04 0.89 10.69
CA TRP A 180 3.45 1.14 9.36
C TRP A 180 3.80 2.54 8.82
#